data_AF-A0A970FHH3-F1
#
_entry.id   AF-A0A970FHH3-F1
#
_cell.length_a   1.000
_cell.length_b   1.000
_cell.length_c   1.000
_cell.angle_alpha   90.00
_cell.angle_beta   90.00
_cell.angle_gamma   90.00
#
_symmetry.space_group_name_H-M   'P 1'
#
loop_
_entity.id
_entity.type
_entity.pdbx_description
1 polymer ?
#
loop_
_entity_poly.entity_id
_entity_poly.type
_entity_poly.pdbx_seq_one_letter_code
_entity_poly.pdbx_strand_id
1 'polypeptide(L)' 'MLLEVRDLSVYYGDIRAVNGVSIRLDEGELVSVIGANGAGKSSLLNSVM' A
#
# COMPACT_ATOMS: atom_id res chain seq x y z
N MET A 1 8.58 3.81 -15.50
CA MET A 1 7.75 3.06 -14.55
C MET A 1 8.67 2.43 -13.52
N LEU A 2 8.60 2.90 -12.28
CA LEU A 2 9.45 2.45 -11.18
C LEU A 2 8.74 1.37 -10.35
N LEU A 3 7.45 1.57 -10.04
CA LEU A 3 6.64 0.62 -9.28
C LEU A 3 5.21 0.59 -9.81
N GLU A 4 4.65 -0.61 -9.94
CA GLU A 4 3.22 -0.82 -10.19
C GLU A 4 2.70 -1.95 -9.29
N VAL A 5 1.64 -1.67 -8.56
CA VAL A 5 0.94 -2.58 -7.66
C VAL A 5 -0.52 -2.59 -8.06
N ARG A 6 -1.10 -3.78 -8.21
CA ARG A 6 -2.50 -3.96 -8.61
C ARG A 6 -3.23 -4.83 -7.59
N ASP A 7 -4.37 -4.34 -7.12
CA ASP A 7 -5.32 -5.03 -6.24
C ASP A 7 -4.70 -5.68 -4.98
N LEU A 8 -3.67 -5.03 -4.41
CA LEU A 8 -2.96 -5.53 -3.24
C LEU A 8 -3.91 -5.68 -2.05
N SER A 9 -3.89 -6.86 -1.46
CA SER A 9 -4.59 -7.18 -0.23
C SER A 9 -3.64 -7.83 0.75
N VAL A 10 -3.62 -7.34 1.98
CA VAL A 10 -2.69 -7.80 3.02
C VAL A 10 -3.49 -8.26 4.21
N TYR A 11 -3.17 -9.44 4.70
CA TYR A 11 -3.86 -10.08 5.82
C TYR A 11 -2.88 -10.39 6.95
N TYR A 12 -3.30 -10.10 8.18
CA TYR A 12 -2.63 -10.54 9.41
C TYR A 12 -3.66 -11.34 10.22
N GLY A 13 -3.58 -12.67 10.10
CA GLY A 13 -4.65 -13.55 10.58
C GLY A 13 -5.97 -13.20 9.90
N ASP A 14 -7.03 -13.03 10.70
CA ASP A 14 -8.36 -12.69 10.22
C ASP A 14 -8.53 -11.20 9.84
N ILE A 15 -7.52 -10.36 10.10
CA ILE A 15 -7.58 -8.93 9.81
C ILE A 15 -7.07 -8.66 8.39
N ARG A 16 -7.93 -8.10 7.54
CA ARG A 16 -7.53 -7.52 6.26
C ARG A 16 -7.01 -6.10 6.47
N ALA A 17 -5.70 -5.94 6.59
CA ALA A 17 -5.05 -4.65 6.83
C ALA A 17 -4.98 -3.77 5.57
N VAL A 18 -4.93 -4.36 4.38
CA VAL A 18 -5.02 -3.64 3.10
C VAL A 18 -6.08 -4.34 2.22
N ASN A 19 -6.95 -3.57 1.59
CA ASN A 19 -8.10 -4.08 0.84
C ASN A 19 -8.09 -3.56 -0.60
N GLY A 20 -7.56 -4.36 -1.54
CA GLY A 20 -7.66 -4.10 -2.98
C GLY A 20 -7.05 -2.79 -3.44
N VAL A 21 -5.85 -2.46 -2.97
CA VAL A 21 -5.18 -1.18 -3.29
C VAL A 21 -4.31 -1.32 -4.53
N SER A 22 -4.50 -0.40 -5.48
CA SER A 22 -3.66 -0.27 -6.68
C SER A 22 -2.87 1.04 -6.64
N ILE A 23 -1.56 0.97 -6.90
CA ILE A 23 -0.63 2.10 -6.83
C ILE A 23 0.29 2.04 -8.04
N ARG A 24 0.57 3.21 -8.62
CA ARG A 24 1.59 3.38 -9.64
C ARG A 24 2.54 4.49 -9.19
N LEU A 25 3.83 4.27 -9.38
CA LEU A 25 4.87 5.26 -9.15
C LEU A 25 5.79 5.30 -10.36
N ASP A 26 5.92 6.47 -10.96
CA ASP A 26 6.90 6.72 -12.01
C ASP A 26 8.22 7.29 -11.44
N GLU A 27 9.26 7.26 -12.27
CA GLU A 27 10.60 7.68 -11.82
C GLU A 27 10.61 9.18 -11.51
N GLY A 28 11.15 9.56 -10.35
CA GLY A 28 11.18 10.95 -9.87
C GLY A 28 9.87 11.44 -9.23
N GLU A 29 8.85 10.59 -9.12
CA GLU A 29 7.57 10.92 -8.48
C GLU A 29 7.66 10.75 -6.95
N LEU A 30 7.10 11.71 -6.20
CA LEU A 30 6.95 11.63 -4.75
C LEU A 30 5.50 11.28 -4.40
N VAL A 31 5.30 10.12 -3.78
CA VAL A 31 4.00 9.68 -3.27
C VAL A 31 4.02 9.60 -1.76
N SER A 32 2.91 9.99 -1.12
CA SER A 32 2.73 9.89 0.33
C SER A 32 1.43 9.14 0.66
N VAL A 33 1.46 8.34 1.72
CA VAL A 33 0.29 7.60 2.22
C VAL A 33 -0.14 8.21 3.55
N ILE A 34 -1.35 8.77 3.59
CA ILE A 34 -1.92 9.45 4.76
C ILE A 34 -3.20 8.75 5.25
N GLY A 35 -3.59 8.99 6.50
CA GLY A 35 -4.78 8.39 7.11
C GLY A 35 -4.63 8.14 8.62
N ALA A 36 -5.73 7.77 9.28
CA ALA A 36 -5.77 7.52 10.73
C ALA A 36 -4.86 6.35 11.17
N ASN A 37 -4.59 6.24 12.47
CA ASN A 37 -3.90 5.08 13.03
C ASN A 37 -4.73 3.81 12.77
N GLY A 38 -4.06 2.72 12.36
CA GLY A 38 -4.73 1.48 11.99
C GLY A 38 -5.29 1.43 10.56
N ALA A 39 -5.22 2.52 9.77
CA ALA A 39 -5.74 2.56 8.40
C ALA A 39 -4.95 1.72 7.36
N GLY A 40 -4.00 0.88 7.79
CA GLY A 40 -3.22 0.02 6.89
C GLY A 40 -1.99 0.67 6.23
N LYS A 41 -1.62 1.91 6.60
CA LYS A 41 -0.51 2.66 5.98
C LYS A 41 0.83 1.91 6.03
N SER A 42 1.26 1.49 7.22
CA SER A 42 2.52 0.73 7.38
C SER A 42 2.43 -0.65 6.74
N SER A 43 1.26 -1.29 6.77
CA SER A 43 1.04 -2.58 6.12
C SER A 43 1.18 -2.47 4.60
N LEU A 44 0.64 -1.40 4.01
CA LEU A 44 0.79 -1.09 2.59
C LEU A 44 2.26 -0.83 2.23
N LEU A 45 2.93 0.08 2.94
CA LEU A 45 4.32 0.44 2.69
C LEU A 45 5.28 -0.76 2.84
N ASN A 46 5.10 -1.57 3.87
CA ASN A 46 5.92 -2.77 4.09
C ASN A 46 5.68 -3.88 3.05
N SER A 47 4.56 -3.85 2.33
CA SER A 47 4.25 -4.86 1.32
C SER A 47 4.80 -4.50 -0.06
N VAL A 48 5.27 -3.25 -0.24
CA VAL A 48 5.76 -2.72 -1.52
C VAL A 48 7.22 -2.26 -1.47
N MET A 49 7.83 -2.24 -0.28
CA MET A 49 9.28 -2.10 -0.05
C MET A 49 9.94 -3.47 0.07
#